data_AF-A0A6V8P3B5-F1
#
_entry.id   AF-A0A6V8P3B5-F1
#
_cell.length_a   1.000
_cell.length_b   1.000
_cell.length_c   1.000
_cell.angle_alpha   90.00
_cell.angle_beta   90.00
_cell.angle_gamma   90.00
#
_symmetry.space_group_name_H-M   'P 1'
#
loop_
_entity.id
_entity.type
_entity.pdbx_description
1 polymer ?
#
loop_
_entity_poly.entity_id
_entity_poly.type
_entity_poly.pdbx_seq_one_letter_code
_entity_poly.pdbx_strand_id
1 'polypeptide(L)'
;VEAVYTPVEGVEIYEVIRKRLFEDLGDEKTRRQVAESYFKLYQSLSTDVPSEVKEIEYRGRIERAYPFHPELIDVLYERWGSYPTFQRTRGVLRLVAEVVADLYGKKVVSPLIQSSIVNLENQTIRREFIKHIGNEYDSVISADIAGKNAKAPRIDKEMGSEYERYGTAKGIATSVFLYSFSAGASRETTLPRIRVALLREGIPATIVGDAVAKLEEELWYFHSERKQYAFRNQPNLNRVIVDREETISEDRIREELKGLIQKNAGRALEVYLWPESASDIPDNKNLKLAILSPSCSYDSDKGKRLAAELFEKAGLGFRVYKNTLFILLIDDNQHVFLNKALRRLLALGEIQSDKSLLETLTRQSQEELNKKLKETEKEMPFKILMAYRYLSVLENGGINWKDLGIPTVGSSQTISERVKQYLKDQEKLLSRLTPKYLLDKTFGKDENEKSLREIYELHLKTPGMPLPESEEVLLDAVIEGARTGILGVRENTEVYYRQEVTPTVDSIVLRGEVASRIKEGEREEERKGGAEEEEIVKKGAIRRVTLRAKIPWDKLSPVITGVIRPLMDRGLPPEITIEIQADSEEGFDRTTLDSKVKETLRQIDAKIEEWKEE
;
A
#
# COMPACT_ATOMS: atom_id res chain seq x y z
N VAL A 1 34.00 -36.74 61.72
CA VAL A 1 33.22 -37.75 60.96
C VAL A 1 32.03 -37.02 60.36
N GLU A 2 32.16 -36.56 59.11
CA GLU A 2 31.04 -35.96 58.37
C GLU A 2 30.13 -37.09 57.90
N ALA A 3 28.92 -37.15 58.47
CA ALA A 3 27.90 -38.09 58.02
C ALA A 3 27.31 -37.58 56.70
N VAL A 4 27.68 -38.26 55.61
CA VAL A 4 27.02 -38.13 54.30
C VAL A 4 25.60 -38.66 54.44
N TYR A 5 24.62 -37.75 54.53
CA TYR A 5 23.21 -38.12 54.52
C TYR A 5 22.77 -38.49 53.10
N THR A 6 22.18 -39.67 52.96
CA THR A 6 21.53 -40.21 51.76
C THR A 6 20.39 -39.29 51.27
N PRO A 7 20.02 -39.34 49.97
CA PRO A 7 18.92 -38.54 49.44
C PRO A 7 17.59 -38.91 50.11
N VAL A 8 16.92 -37.90 50.63
CA VAL A 8 15.61 -37.94 51.29
C VAL A 8 14.54 -38.40 50.28
N GLU A 9 13.71 -39.39 50.62
CA GLU A 9 12.65 -39.90 49.75
C GLU A 9 11.53 -38.84 49.55
N GLY A 10 10.80 -38.90 48.43
CA GLY A 10 9.96 -37.80 47.92
C GLY A 10 8.83 -37.29 48.83
N VAL A 11 8.45 -38.00 49.89
CA VAL A 11 7.46 -37.54 50.88
C VAL A 11 8.12 -36.84 52.07
N GLU A 12 9.34 -37.25 52.41
CA GLU A 12 10.12 -36.68 53.51
C GLU A 12 10.58 -35.25 53.17
N ILE A 13 10.69 -34.92 51.87
CA ILE A 13 11.09 -33.58 51.40
C ILE A 13 10.14 -32.46 51.87
N TYR A 14 8.83 -32.72 51.89
CA TYR A 14 7.84 -31.73 52.33
C TYR A 14 8.05 -31.36 53.78
N GLU A 15 8.25 -32.36 54.63
CA GLU A 15 8.47 -32.16 56.05
C GLU A 15 9.80 -31.49 56.34
N VAL A 16 10.85 -31.83 55.58
CA VAL A 16 12.18 -31.20 55.71
C VAL A 16 12.11 -29.71 55.38
N ILE A 17 11.46 -29.34 54.27
CA ILE A 17 11.32 -27.93 53.88
C ILE A 17 10.49 -27.18 54.91
N ARG A 18 9.33 -27.72 55.28
CA ARG A 18 8.43 -27.12 56.28
C ARG A 18 9.11 -26.89 57.62
N LYS A 19 9.74 -27.92 58.21
CA LYS A 19 10.38 -27.85 59.55
C LYS A 19 11.56 -26.87 59.59
N ARG A 20 12.18 -26.59 58.45
CA ARG A 20 13.29 -25.61 58.36
C ARG A 20 12.81 -24.17 58.22
N LEU A 21 11.61 -23.95 57.70
CA LEU A 21 11.08 -22.60 57.44
C LEU A 21 10.09 -22.11 58.50
N PHE A 22 9.40 -23.03 59.18
CA PHE A 22 8.36 -22.71 60.15
C PHE A 22 8.62 -23.43 61.47
N GLU A 23 8.71 -22.66 62.56
CA GLU A 23 8.77 -23.18 63.92
C GLU A 23 7.40 -23.65 64.41
N ASP A 24 6.35 -22.90 64.07
CA ASP A 24 4.95 -23.21 64.37
C ASP A 24 4.10 -23.14 63.09
N LEU A 25 3.18 -24.10 62.97
CA LEU A 25 2.26 -24.27 61.83
C LEU A 25 0.80 -23.97 62.22
N GLY A 26 0.57 -23.57 63.48
CA GLY A 26 -0.76 -23.36 64.02
C GLY A 26 -1.52 -24.66 64.29
N ASP A 27 -2.84 -24.52 64.46
CA ASP A 27 -3.74 -25.60 64.85
C ASP A 27 -3.81 -26.72 63.80
N GLU A 28 -3.64 -27.97 64.27
CA GLU A 28 -3.73 -29.15 63.43
C GLU A 28 -5.09 -29.31 62.77
N LYS A 29 -6.16 -28.92 63.47
CA LYS A 29 -7.51 -28.98 62.91
C LYS A 29 -7.65 -28.10 61.69
N THR A 30 -7.09 -26.89 61.72
CA THR A 30 -7.06 -25.96 60.57
C THR A 30 -6.32 -26.59 59.38
N ARG A 31 -5.17 -27.23 59.61
CA ARG A 31 -4.39 -27.88 58.54
C ARG A 31 -5.19 -28.99 57.84
N ARG A 32 -5.86 -29.84 58.63
CA ARG A 32 -6.74 -30.90 58.11
C ARG A 32 -7.94 -30.33 57.36
N GLN A 33 -8.54 -29.25 57.86
CA GLN A 33 -9.64 -28.55 57.18
C GLN A 33 -9.22 -27.96 55.84
N VAL A 34 -8.03 -27.35 55.76
CA VAL A 34 -7.47 -26.84 54.50
C VAL A 34 -7.29 -27.98 53.51
N ALA A 35 -6.63 -29.07 53.92
CA ALA A 35 -6.43 -30.23 53.04
C ALA A 35 -7.75 -30.84 52.56
N GLU A 36 -8.75 -30.94 53.45
CA GLU A 36 -10.09 -31.43 53.12
C GLU A 36 -10.82 -30.51 52.14
N SER A 37 -10.70 -29.18 52.27
CA SER A 37 -11.32 -28.22 51.35
C SER A 37 -10.76 -28.37 49.93
N TYR A 38 -9.42 -28.44 49.78
CA TYR A 38 -8.79 -28.68 48.48
C TYR A 38 -9.16 -30.06 47.90
N PHE A 39 -9.20 -31.10 48.73
CA PHE A 39 -9.60 -32.45 48.28
C PHE A 39 -11.03 -32.47 47.72
N LYS A 40 -11.99 -31.88 48.44
CA LYS A 40 -13.38 -31.75 47.97
C LYS A 40 -13.48 -30.92 46.70
N LEU A 41 -12.73 -29.81 46.62
CA LEU A 41 -12.65 -28.99 45.42
C LEU A 41 -12.19 -29.83 44.22
N TYR A 42 -11.08 -30.56 44.34
CA TYR A 42 -10.57 -31.40 43.25
C TYR A 42 -11.53 -32.53 42.85
N GLN A 43 -12.22 -33.16 43.80
CA GLN A 43 -13.25 -34.16 43.49
C GLN A 43 -14.43 -33.57 42.72
N SER A 44 -14.83 -32.33 43.02
CA SER A 44 -15.93 -31.64 42.32
C SER A 44 -15.62 -31.31 40.85
N LEU A 45 -14.33 -31.25 40.47
CA LEU A 45 -13.88 -30.85 39.14
C LEU A 45 -13.79 -32.03 38.14
N SER A 46 -14.13 -33.26 38.54
CA SER A 46 -14.20 -34.42 37.63
C SER A 46 -12.95 -34.60 36.76
N THR A 47 -13.04 -34.49 35.42
CA THR A 47 -11.93 -34.62 34.46
C THR A 47 -11.15 -33.32 34.24
N ASP A 48 -11.56 -32.22 34.85
CA ASP A 48 -10.91 -30.91 34.68
C ASP A 48 -9.60 -30.77 35.46
N VAL A 49 -9.26 -31.75 36.32
CA VAL A 49 -8.00 -31.85 37.05
C VAL A 49 -7.39 -33.26 36.89
N PRO A 50 -6.07 -33.43 37.10
CA PRO A 50 -5.43 -34.75 37.05
C PRO A 50 -6.07 -35.77 38.02
N SER A 51 -5.99 -37.07 37.72
CA SER A 51 -6.63 -38.10 38.55
C SER A 51 -6.00 -38.20 39.93
N GLU A 52 -4.68 -38.05 40.03
CA GLU A 52 -3.92 -38.22 41.26
C GLU A 52 -4.31 -37.20 42.35
N VAL A 53 -4.77 -36.00 41.97
CA VAL A 53 -5.14 -34.98 42.97
C VAL A 53 -6.49 -35.25 43.65
N LYS A 54 -7.25 -36.22 43.13
CA LYS A 54 -8.54 -36.67 43.67
C LYS A 54 -8.41 -37.90 44.58
N GLU A 55 -7.19 -38.40 44.77
CA GLU A 55 -6.89 -39.56 45.60
C GLU A 55 -6.65 -39.15 47.06
N ILE A 56 -7.00 -40.04 47.99
CA ILE A 56 -6.87 -39.75 49.43
C ILE A 56 -5.40 -39.57 49.84
N GLU A 57 -4.46 -40.22 49.14
CA GLU A 57 -3.03 -40.00 49.36
C GLU A 57 -2.65 -38.54 49.09
N TYR A 58 -3.24 -37.89 48.08
CA TYR A 58 -2.93 -36.50 47.75
C TYR A 58 -3.39 -35.53 48.84
N ARG A 59 -4.56 -35.79 49.45
CA ARG A 59 -4.99 -35.06 50.65
C ARG A 59 -3.95 -35.17 51.77
N GLY A 60 -3.43 -36.38 51.99
CA GLY A 60 -2.34 -36.61 52.96
C GLY A 60 -1.03 -35.93 52.59
N ARG A 61 -0.75 -35.68 51.30
CA ARG A 61 0.40 -34.87 50.85
C ARG A 61 0.18 -33.40 51.16
N ILE A 62 -1.04 -32.87 50.98
CA ILE A 62 -1.37 -31.48 51.33
C ILE A 62 -1.15 -31.24 52.82
N GLU A 63 -1.61 -32.13 53.70
CA GLU A 63 -1.40 -32.01 55.16
C GLU A 63 0.09 -32.01 55.54
N ARG A 64 0.89 -32.86 54.88
CA ARG A 64 2.34 -32.94 55.11
C ARG A 64 3.09 -31.71 54.60
N ALA A 65 2.68 -31.18 53.45
CA ALA A 65 3.30 -30.02 52.79
C ALA A 65 2.87 -28.66 53.37
N TYR A 66 1.77 -28.59 54.13
CA TYR A 66 1.28 -27.35 54.73
C TYR A 66 2.40 -26.52 55.39
N PRO A 67 2.54 -25.21 55.10
CA PRO A 67 1.61 -24.34 54.37
C PRO A 67 1.81 -24.29 52.84
N PHE A 68 2.62 -25.17 52.26
CA PHE A 68 2.82 -25.27 50.82
C PHE A 68 1.79 -26.19 50.16
N HIS A 69 1.40 -25.85 48.94
CA HIS A 69 0.70 -26.81 48.09
C HIS A 69 1.72 -27.83 47.54
N PRO A 70 1.45 -29.16 47.57
CA PRO A 70 2.42 -30.19 47.15
C PRO A 70 2.97 -29.95 45.75
N GLU A 71 2.10 -29.55 44.82
CA GLU A 71 2.45 -29.24 43.43
C GLU A 71 3.62 -28.25 43.29
N LEU A 72 3.66 -27.18 44.10
CA LEU A 72 4.73 -26.19 44.03
C LEU A 72 6.08 -26.83 44.38
N ILE A 73 6.09 -27.64 45.45
CA ILE A 73 7.32 -28.32 45.90
C ILE A 73 7.76 -29.36 44.87
N ASP A 74 6.81 -30.11 44.30
CA ASP A 74 7.08 -31.10 43.25
C ASP A 74 7.74 -30.44 42.04
N VAL A 75 7.20 -29.33 41.56
CA VAL A 75 7.75 -28.60 40.41
C VAL A 75 9.15 -28.08 40.70
N LEU A 76 9.37 -27.48 41.86
CA LEU A 76 10.70 -26.98 42.23
C LEU A 76 11.70 -28.12 42.43
N TYR A 77 11.28 -29.26 42.95
CA TYR A 77 12.17 -30.38 43.24
C TYR A 77 12.46 -31.25 42.01
N GLU A 78 11.43 -31.63 41.25
CA GLU A 78 11.53 -32.52 40.10
C GLU A 78 11.96 -31.77 38.84
N ARG A 79 11.38 -30.60 38.57
CA ARG A 79 11.69 -29.83 37.35
C ARG A 79 12.92 -28.96 37.57
N TRP A 80 12.90 -28.05 38.52
CA TRP A 80 14.05 -27.15 38.74
C TRP A 80 15.25 -27.87 39.37
N GLY A 81 15.02 -28.84 40.26
CA GLY A 81 16.06 -29.70 40.81
C GLY A 81 16.76 -30.63 39.80
N SER A 82 16.26 -30.72 38.57
CA SER A 82 16.96 -31.44 37.50
C SER A 82 18.17 -30.66 36.94
N TYR A 83 18.25 -29.33 37.15
CA TYR A 83 19.39 -28.52 36.73
C TYR A 83 20.59 -28.73 37.67
N PRO A 84 21.80 -29.06 37.17
CA PRO A 84 22.98 -29.27 38.03
C PRO A 84 23.36 -28.05 38.88
N THR A 85 23.07 -26.84 38.37
CA THR A 85 23.32 -25.58 39.08
C THR A 85 22.29 -25.30 40.16
N PHE A 86 21.11 -25.93 40.11
CA PHE A 86 20.05 -25.82 41.11
C PHE A 86 20.20 -26.97 42.11
N GLN A 87 20.86 -26.70 43.23
CA GLN A 87 21.17 -27.70 44.27
C GLN A 87 19.91 -28.30 44.91
N ARG A 88 19.22 -29.25 44.26
CA ARG A 88 17.90 -29.84 44.59
C ARG A 88 17.31 -29.35 45.91
N THR A 89 17.64 -29.98 47.03
CA THR A 89 17.06 -29.67 48.35
C THR A 89 17.39 -28.26 48.86
N ARG A 90 18.64 -27.79 48.71
CA ARG A 90 19.07 -26.46 49.19
C ARG A 90 18.54 -25.32 48.31
N GLY A 91 18.45 -25.57 47.00
CA GLY A 91 17.88 -24.66 46.01
C GLY A 91 16.40 -24.43 46.27
N VAL A 92 15.62 -25.51 46.43
CA VAL A 92 14.20 -25.41 46.79
C VAL A 92 14.03 -24.66 48.10
N LEU A 93 14.76 -25.04 49.16
CA LEU A 93 14.64 -24.39 50.46
C LEU A 93 14.93 -22.88 50.40
N ARG A 94 16.01 -22.47 49.71
CA ARG A 94 16.35 -21.05 49.56
C ARG A 94 15.27 -20.29 48.81
N LEU A 95 14.84 -20.79 47.66
CA LEU A 95 13.83 -20.15 46.84
C LEU A 95 12.50 -20.01 47.59
N VAL A 96 12.05 -21.09 48.24
CA VAL A 96 10.81 -21.09 48.99
C VAL A 96 10.89 -20.16 50.21
N ALA A 97 12.05 -20.04 50.87
CA ALA A 97 12.25 -19.05 51.94
C ALA A 97 12.04 -17.62 51.43
N GLU A 98 12.59 -17.26 50.26
CA GLU A 98 12.40 -15.94 49.64
C GLU A 98 10.93 -15.69 49.27
N VAL A 99 10.24 -16.72 48.73
CA VAL A 99 8.80 -16.64 48.44
C VAL A 99 7.98 -16.40 49.70
N VAL A 100 8.26 -17.14 50.79
CA VAL A 100 7.57 -16.95 52.08
C VAL A 100 7.81 -15.55 52.61
N ALA A 101 9.05 -15.06 52.59
CA ALA A 101 9.40 -13.72 53.05
C ALA A 101 8.66 -12.62 52.26
N ASP A 102 8.60 -12.74 50.93
CA ASP A 102 7.88 -11.78 50.07
C ASP A 102 6.36 -11.79 50.35
N LEU A 103 5.75 -12.98 50.39
CA LEU A 103 4.31 -13.13 50.64
C LEU A 103 3.93 -12.62 52.03
N TYR A 104 4.75 -12.90 53.05
CA TYR A 104 4.56 -12.41 54.41
C TYR A 104 4.66 -10.88 54.47
N GLY A 105 5.70 -10.30 53.86
CA GLY A 105 5.88 -8.84 53.81
C GLY A 105 4.75 -8.12 53.09
N LYS A 106 4.22 -8.71 52.01
CA LYS A 106 3.07 -8.20 51.25
C LYS A 106 1.71 -8.53 51.86
N LYS A 107 1.67 -9.31 52.95
CA LYS A 107 0.44 -9.77 53.62
C LYS A 107 -0.53 -10.47 52.67
N VAL A 108 0.00 -11.29 51.76
CA VAL A 108 -0.82 -12.07 50.83
C VAL A 108 -1.57 -13.16 51.60
N VAL A 109 -2.89 -13.13 51.54
CA VAL A 109 -3.76 -14.11 52.21
C VAL A 109 -4.05 -15.26 51.26
N SER A 110 -3.51 -16.45 51.57
CA SER A 110 -3.80 -17.69 50.84
C SER A 110 -3.80 -18.88 51.80
N PRO A 111 -4.73 -19.85 51.67
CA PRO A 111 -4.73 -21.06 52.49
C PRO A 111 -3.47 -21.91 52.33
N LEU A 112 -2.92 -21.95 51.11
CA LEU A 112 -1.67 -22.63 50.75
C LEU A 112 -0.85 -21.74 49.83
N ILE A 113 0.47 -21.90 49.90
CA ILE A 113 1.40 -21.29 48.96
C ILE A 113 1.45 -22.15 47.70
N GLN A 114 0.85 -21.65 46.61
CA GLN A 114 0.78 -22.30 45.30
C GLN A 114 1.71 -21.61 44.28
N SER A 115 1.99 -22.29 43.17
CA SER A 115 2.79 -21.75 42.06
C SER A 115 2.24 -20.42 41.51
N SER A 116 0.92 -20.26 41.48
CA SER A 116 0.26 -19.04 40.98
C SER A 116 0.54 -17.76 41.77
N ILE A 117 0.92 -17.87 43.05
CA ILE A 117 1.17 -16.69 43.89
C ILE A 117 2.66 -16.36 44.02
N VAL A 118 3.55 -17.12 43.36
CA VAL A 118 4.98 -16.80 43.34
C VAL A 118 5.21 -15.46 42.66
N ASN A 119 5.83 -14.52 43.39
CA ASN A 119 5.94 -13.16 42.91
C ASN A 119 7.21 -12.93 42.06
N LEU A 120 7.08 -13.09 40.74
CA LEU A 120 8.16 -12.83 39.78
C LEU A 120 8.47 -11.33 39.56
N GLU A 121 7.75 -10.39 40.20
CA GLU A 121 8.15 -8.98 40.23
C GLU A 121 9.29 -8.75 41.23
N ASN A 122 9.39 -9.59 42.27
CA ASN A 122 10.47 -9.53 43.23
C ASN A 122 11.77 -9.98 42.55
N GLN A 123 12.73 -9.07 42.46
CA GLN A 123 14.00 -9.28 41.77
C GLN A 123 14.84 -10.40 42.39
N THR A 124 14.76 -10.60 43.71
CA THR A 124 15.47 -11.69 44.39
C THR A 124 14.91 -13.04 43.95
N ILE A 125 13.58 -13.21 44.00
CA ILE A 125 12.89 -14.44 43.55
C ILE A 125 13.13 -14.68 42.06
N ARG A 126 13.01 -13.63 41.23
CA ARG A 126 13.23 -13.74 39.79
C ARG A 126 14.63 -14.22 39.43
N ARG A 127 15.66 -13.63 40.07
CA ARG A 127 17.08 -13.99 39.85
C ARG A 127 17.38 -15.42 40.26
N GLU A 128 16.67 -15.97 41.24
CA GLU A 128 16.80 -17.38 41.62
C GLU A 128 16.44 -18.33 40.49
N PHE A 129 15.52 -17.96 39.59
CA PHE A 129 15.19 -18.74 38.40
C PHE A 129 16.15 -18.43 37.24
N ILE A 130 16.30 -17.15 36.91
CA ILE A 130 17.03 -16.67 35.70
C ILE A 130 18.45 -17.23 35.62
N LYS A 131 19.18 -17.29 36.73
CA LYS A 131 20.56 -17.79 36.77
C LYS A 131 20.73 -19.24 36.29
N HIS A 132 19.64 -20.01 36.20
CA HIS A 132 19.64 -21.39 35.73
C HIS A 132 19.18 -21.53 34.27
N ILE A 133 18.39 -20.58 33.76
CA ILE A 133 17.71 -20.67 32.46
C ILE A 133 18.20 -19.64 31.44
N GLY A 134 18.98 -18.65 31.86
CA GLY A 134 19.54 -17.60 31.00
C GLY A 134 18.86 -16.24 31.17
N ASN A 135 19.62 -15.17 30.92
CA ASN A 135 19.17 -13.78 31.09
C ASN A 135 18.09 -13.37 30.09
N GLU A 136 17.97 -14.07 28.97
CA GLU A 136 16.93 -13.85 27.96
C GLU A 136 15.51 -14.00 28.53
N TYR A 137 15.32 -14.75 29.61
CA TYR A 137 14.01 -14.90 30.24
C TYR A 137 13.63 -13.71 31.15
N ASP A 138 14.56 -12.79 31.44
CA ASP A 138 14.20 -11.55 32.14
C ASP A 138 13.27 -10.68 31.29
N SER A 139 13.52 -10.61 29.98
CA SER A 139 12.66 -9.86 29.05
C SER A 139 11.32 -10.56 28.87
N VAL A 140 11.28 -11.90 28.83
CA VAL A 140 10.04 -12.70 28.80
C VAL A 140 9.16 -12.38 30.01
N ILE A 141 9.72 -12.48 31.23
CA ILE A 141 8.98 -12.18 32.45
C ILE A 141 8.52 -10.72 32.45
N SER A 142 9.38 -9.79 32.03
CA SER A 142 9.05 -8.36 32.03
C SER A 142 7.99 -7.99 31.00
N ALA A 143 7.95 -8.63 29.84
CA ALA A 143 6.98 -8.37 28.78
C ALA A 143 5.62 -9.01 29.06
N ASP A 144 5.59 -10.27 29.51
CA ASP A 144 4.35 -11.04 29.56
C ASP A 144 3.80 -11.25 30.97
N ILE A 145 4.64 -11.32 32.01
CA ILE A 145 4.22 -11.84 33.33
C ILE A 145 4.21 -10.78 34.44
N ALA A 146 5.31 -10.07 34.64
CA ALA A 146 5.61 -9.36 35.89
C ALA A 146 6.51 -8.11 35.70
N GLY A 147 6.42 -7.43 34.57
CA GLY A 147 6.97 -6.08 34.36
C GLY A 147 5.92 -4.99 34.54
N LYS A 148 6.38 -3.72 34.56
CA LYS A 148 5.52 -2.53 34.77
C LYS A 148 4.33 -2.46 33.80
N ASN A 149 4.57 -2.88 32.55
CA ASN A 149 3.58 -2.92 31.47
C ASN A 149 3.36 -4.36 30.97
N ALA A 150 3.52 -5.36 31.85
CA ALA A 150 3.33 -6.74 31.45
C ALA A 150 1.89 -7.03 31.07
N LYS A 151 1.72 -7.93 30.11
CA LYS A 151 0.41 -8.26 29.54
C LYS A 151 -0.49 -9.04 30.48
N ALA A 152 0.00 -10.04 31.21
CA ALA A 152 -0.86 -10.85 32.08
C ALA A 152 -1.56 -10.03 33.18
N PRO A 153 -0.88 -9.10 33.91
CA PRO A 153 -1.56 -8.19 34.83
C PRO A 153 -2.53 -7.21 34.16
N ARG A 154 -2.32 -6.88 32.87
CA ARG A 154 -3.24 -6.05 32.09
C ARG A 154 -4.51 -6.83 31.73
N ILE A 155 -4.35 -8.08 31.28
CA ILE A 155 -5.46 -8.99 30.98
C ILE A 155 -6.35 -9.17 32.22
N ASP A 156 -5.76 -9.32 33.41
CA ASP A 156 -6.52 -9.39 34.66
C ASP A 156 -7.48 -8.20 34.87
N LYS A 157 -7.04 -6.98 34.50
CA LYS A 157 -7.87 -5.77 34.59
C LYS A 157 -8.93 -5.70 33.49
N GLU A 158 -8.57 -6.11 32.27
CA GLU A 158 -9.46 -6.06 31.10
C GLU A 158 -10.58 -7.10 31.16
N MET A 159 -10.33 -8.28 31.76
CA MET A 159 -11.33 -9.35 31.88
C MET A 159 -12.34 -9.14 33.02
N GLY A 160 -12.09 -8.18 33.91
CA GLY A 160 -13.04 -7.74 34.95
C GLY A 160 -12.60 -8.03 36.38
N SER A 161 -13.40 -7.54 37.34
CA SER A 161 -13.03 -7.46 38.75
C SER A 161 -12.68 -8.78 39.43
N GLU A 162 -13.31 -9.89 39.01
CA GLU A 162 -13.00 -11.23 39.55
C GLU A 162 -11.61 -11.71 39.12
N TYR A 163 -11.20 -11.45 37.87
CA TYR A 163 -9.87 -11.81 37.37
C TYR A 163 -8.79 -11.00 38.09
N GLU A 164 -8.98 -9.69 38.20
CA GLU A 164 -8.09 -8.77 38.91
C GLU A 164 -7.96 -9.12 40.40
N ARG A 165 -9.08 -9.41 41.08
CA ARG A 165 -9.10 -9.77 42.51
C ARG A 165 -8.20 -10.97 42.81
N TYR A 166 -8.21 -11.98 41.95
CA TYR A 166 -7.43 -13.20 42.14
C TYR A 166 -6.07 -13.18 41.45
N GLY A 167 -5.80 -12.18 40.60
CA GLY A 167 -4.63 -12.14 39.73
C GLY A 167 -4.56 -13.39 38.85
N THR A 168 -5.68 -13.72 38.20
CA THR A 168 -5.89 -15.02 37.54
C THR A 168 -4.92 -15.22 36.37
N ALA A 169 -4.90 -14.28 35.43
CA ALA A 169 -4.05 -14.31 34.26
C ALA A 169 -2.56 -14.25 34.67
N LYS A 170 -2.19 -13.35 35.59
CA LYS A 170 -0.84 -13.28 36.15
C LYS A 170 -0.43 -14.59 36.84
N GLY A 171 -1.32 -15.19 37.63
CA GLY A 171 -1.04 -16.42 38.35
C GLY A 171 -0.91 -17.62 37.42
N ILE A 172 -1.72 -17.69 36.37
CA ILE A 172 -1.58 -18.70 35.31
C ILE A 172 -0.25 -18.53 34.59
N ALA A 173 0.08 -17.32 34.15
CA ALA A 173 1.33 -17.04 33.47
C ALA A 173 2.56 -17.40 34.33
N THR A 174 2.56 -17.02 35.61
CA THR A 174 3.58 -17.44 36.58
C THR A 174 3.68 -18.96 36.69
N SER A 175 2.56 -19.66 36.85
CA SER A 175 2.54 -21.12 37.00
C SER A 175 3.10 -21.82 35.75
N VAL A 176 2.62 -21.42 34.57
CA VAL A 176 3.10 -21.96 33.30
C VAL A 176 4.59 -21.68 33.12
N PHE A 177 5.07 -20.48 33.46
CA PHE A 177 6.50 -20.16 33.43
C PHE A 177 7.30 -21.09 34.32
N LEU A 178 6.89 -21.32 35.56
CA LEU A 178 7.56 -22.25 36.47
C LEU A 178 7.59 -23.69 35.93
N TYR A 179 6.59 -24.09 35.15
CA TYR A 179 6.51 -25.42 34.55
C TYR A 179 7.35 -25.54 33.28
N SER A 180 7.75 -24.44 32.66
CA SER A 180 8.38 -24.43 31.34
C SER A 180 9.83 -24.92 31.32
N PHE A 181 10.41 -25.20 32.49
CA PHE A 181 11.84 -25.49 32.64
C PHE A 181 12.09 -26.82 33.32
N SER A 182 12.78 -27.72 32.62
CA SER A 182 13.26 -29.00 33.13
C SER A 182 14.44 -29.48 32.26
N ALA A 183 15.39 -30.19 32.86
CA ALA A 183 16.42 -30.94 32.17
C ALA A 183 15.90 -32.27 31.57
N GLY A 184 14.67 -32.68 31.92
CA GLY A 184 13.96 -33.81 31.31
C GLY A 184 13.22 -33.44 30.01
N ALA A 185 12.47 -34.40 29.46
CA ALA A 185 11.79 -34.26 28.17
C ALA A 185 10.54 -33.36 28.19
N SER A 186 9.86 -33.23 29.33
CA SER A 186 8.62 -32.44 29.42
C SER A 186 8.90 -31.03 29.93
N ARG A 187 8.69 -30.04 29.04
CA ARG A 187 8.78 -28.59 29.35
C ARG A 187 7.42 -27.89 29.22
N GLU A 188 6.36 -28.67 29.18
CA GLU A 188 5.02 -28.17 28.93
C GLU A 188 4.08 -28.55 30.07
N THR A 189 2.97 -27.85 30.15
CA THR A 189 1.88 -28.11 31.09
C THR A 189 0.54 -28.19 30.36
N THR A 190 -0.52 -28.54 31.08
CA THR A 190 -1.88 -28.66 30.53
C THR A 190 -2.86 -27.86 31.38
N LEU A 191 -4.02 -27.51 30.81
CA LEU A 191 -5.08 -26.80 31.53
C LEU A 191 -5.47 -27.47 32.87
N PRO A 192 -5.60 -28.82 32.95
CA PRO A 192 -5.83 -29.49 34.22
C PRO A 192 -4.76 -29.22 35.29
N ARG A 193 -3.48 -29.18 34.91
CA ARG A 193 -2.39 -28.89 35.86
C ARG A 193 -2.38 -27.42 36.26
N ILE A 194 -2.68 -26.50 35.33
CA ILE A 194 -2.85 -25.06 35.61
C ILE A 194 -3.96 -24.84 36.65
N ARG A 195 -5.07 -25.58 36.57
CA ARG A 195 -6.15 -25.49 37.57
C ARG A 195 -5.68 -25.87 38.97
N VAL A 196 -4.86 -26.92 39.12
CA VAL A 196 -4.27 -27.31 40.42
C VAL A 196 -3.33 -26.22 40.96
N ALA A 197 -2.64 -25.51 40.09
CA ALA A 197 -1.71 -24.43 40.44
C ALA A 197 -2.36 -23.18 41.04
N LEU A 198 -3.67 -22.99 40.80
CA LEU A 198 -4.35 -21.73 41.08
C LEU A 198 -5.64 -21.89 41.88
N LEU A 199 -6.45 -22.91 41.55
CA LEU A 199 -7.76 -23.06 42.15
C LEU A 199 -7.66 -23.32 43.65
N ARG A 200 -8.56 -22.65 44.34
CA ARG A 200 -8.83 -22.74 45.78
C ARG A 200 -10.25 -22.26 46.02
N GLU A 201 -10.77 -22.53 47.20
CA GLU A 201 -12.12 -22.12 47.57
C GLU A 201 -12.36 -20.62 47.30
N GLY A 202 -13.49 -20.32 46.66
CA GLY A 202 -13.87 -18.97 46.24
C GLY A 202 -13.47 -18.60 44.81
N ILE A 203 -12.59 -19.33 44.13
CA ILE A 203 -12.25 -19.09 42.72
C ILE A 203 -13.11 -19.98 41.80
N PRO A 204 -13.95 -19.41 40.92
CA PRO A 204 -14.71 -20.21 39.96
C PRO A 204 -13.80 -20.95 38.97
N ALA A 205 -14.07 -22.22 38.67
CA ALA A 205 -13.19 -23.01 37.79
C ALA A 205 -13.19 -22.56 36.31
N THR A 206 -14.26 -21.90 35.87
CA THR A 206 -14.45 -21.43 34.49
C THR A 206 -13.45 -20.34 34.10
N ILE A 207 -13.15 -19.40 35.02
CA ILE A 207 -12.29 -18.25 34.74
C ILE A 207 -10.88 -18.66 34.31
N VAL A 208 -10.40 -19.84 34.75
CA VAL A 208 -9.07 -20.34 34.39
C VAL A 208 -9.00 -20.69 32.91
N GLY A 209 -10.03 -21.32 32.36
CA GLY A 209 -10.09 -21.66 30.93
C GLY A 209 -10.11 -20.40 30.06
N ASP A 210 -10.97 -19.44 30.42
CA ASP A 210 -11.10 -18.18 29.70
C ASP A 210 -9.81 -17.35 29.75
N ALA A 211 -9.15 -17.30 30.92
CA ALA A 211 -7.88 -16.60 31.07
C ALA A 211 -6.75 -17.28 30.28
N VAL A 212 -6.68 -18.61 30.23
CA VAL A 212 -5.69 -19.32 29.38
C VAL A 212 -5.92 -18.99 27.90
N ALA A 213 -7.16 -18.99 27.43
CA ALA A 213 -7.47 -18.61 26.05
C ALA A 213 -7.02 -17.17 25.74
N LYS A 214 -7.28 -16.23 26.66
CA LYS A 214 -6.85 -14.84 26.52
C LYS A 214 -5.33 -14.67 26.54
N LEU A 215 -4.63 -15.44 27.37
CA LEU A 215 -3.16 -15.45 27.40
C LEU A 215 -2.56 -16.01 26.10
N GLU A 216 -3.16 -17.06 25.52
CA GLU A 216 -2.78 -17.61 24.21
C GLU A 216 -2.97 -16.61 23.06
N GLU A 217 -3.94 -15.69 23.22
CA GLU A 217 -4.24 -14.65 22.25
C GLU A 217 -3.27 -13.46 22.30
N GLU A 218 -2.75 -13.11 23.48
CA GLU A 218 -2.04 -11.85 23.67
C GLU A 218 -0.56 -11.98 24.03
N LEU A 219 -0.15 -13.01 24.76
CA LEU A 219 1.24 -13.11 25.22
C LEU A 219 2.19 -13.45 24.07
N TRP A 220 3.36 -12.79 24.04
CA TRP A 220 4.33 -13.00 22.96
C TRP A 220 5.09 -14.31 23.13
N TYR A 221 5.42 -14.67 24.35
CA TYR A 221 6.30 -15.78 24.69
C TYR A 221 5.55 -17.01 25.20
N PHE A 222 4.22 -16.95 25.24
CA PHE A 222 3.35 -18.07 25.60
C PHE A 222 3.03 -18.91 24.36
N HIS A 223 3.51 -20.15 24.34
CA HIS A 223 3.30 -21.09 23.25
C HIS A 223 2.26 -22.13 23.64
N SER A 224 1.36 -22.43 22.70
CA SER A 224 0.30 -23.43 22.81
C SER A 224 0.41 -24.40 21.64
N GLU A 225 0.73 -25.66 21.91
CA GLU A 225 0.78 -26.73 20.92
C GLU A 225 -0.04 -27.92 21.44
N ARG A 226 -1.09 -28.35 20.71
CA ARG A 226 -1.95 -29.49 21.11
C ARG A 226 -2.50 -29.41 22.56
N LYS A 227 -2.88 -28.20 23.01
CA LYS A 227 -3.31 -27.91 24.40
C LYS A 227 -2.23 -28.14 25.46
N GLN A 228 -0.97 -28.08 25.04
CA GLN A 228 0.20 -28.05 25.90
C GLN A 228 0.77 -26.64 25.88
N TYR A 229 1.05 -26.10 27.06
CA TYR A 229 1.42 -24.70 27.26
C TYR A 229 2.82 -24.58 27.84
N ALA A 230 3.61 -23.65 27.31
CA ALA A 230 4.94 -23.32 27.83
C ALA A 230 5.35 -21.89 27.46
N PHE A 231 6.16 -21.28 28.31
CA PHE A 231 6.95 -20.10 27.96
C PHE A 231 8.23 -20.51 27.23
N ARG A 232 8.52 -19.83 26.12
CA ARG A 232 9.79 -19.97 25.39
C ARG A 232 10.44 -18.58 25.29
N ASN A 233 11.75 -18.53 25.12
CA ASN A 233 12.48 -17.26 24.92
C ASN A 233 12.25 -16.61 23.55
N GLN A 234 11.58 -17.30 22.62
CA GLN A 234 11.30 -16.82 21.28
C GLN A 234 9.86 -16.29 21.21
N PRO A 235 9.65 -15.05 20.76
CA PRO A 235 8.32 -14.50 20.62
C PRO A 235 7.59 -15.15 19.44
N ASN A 236 6.28 -15.33 19.58
CA ASN A 236 5.40 -15.81 18.52
C ASN A 236 5.24 -14.72 17.47
N LEU A 237 5.85 -14.92 16.29
CA LEU A 237 5.85 -13.95 15.20
C LEU A 237 4.44 -13.47 14.82
N ASN A 238 3.43 -14.37 14.81
CA ASN A 238 2.07 -13.97 14.46
C ASN A 238 1.46 -13.03 15.52
N ARG A 239 1.78 -13.23 16.81
CA ARG A 239 1.32 -12.34 17.89
C ARG A 239 1.98 -10.98 17.81
N VAL A 240 3.28 -10.96 17.52
CA VAL A 240 4.03 -9.72 17.29
C VAL A 240 3.44 -8.93 16.11
N ILE A 241 3.06 -9.61 15.02
CA ILE A 241 2.43 -8.97 13.85
C ILE A 241 1.07 -8.38 14.20
N VAL A 242 0.18 -9.16 14.85
CA VAL A 242 -1.17 -8.71 15.21
C VAL A 242 -1.11 -7.51 16.15
N ASP A 243 -0.29 -7.57 17.19
CA ASP A 243 -0.12 -6.43 18.10
C ASP A 243 0.39 -5.20 17.36
N ARG A 244 1.33 -5.38 16.43
CA ARG A 244 1.83 -4.26 15.64
C ARG A 244 0.74 -3.69 14.73
N GLU A 245 -0.09 -4.53 14.11
CA GLU A 245 -1.25 -4.10 13.32
C GLU A 245 -2.18 -3.20 14.14
N GLU A 246 -2.41 -3.50 15.42
CA GLU A 246 -3.26 -2.69 16.32
C GLU A 246 -2.68 -1.30 16.64
N THR A 247 -1.36 -1.13 16.56
CA THR A 247 -0.72 0.18 16.78
C THR A 247 -0.75 1.11 15.57
N ILE A 248 -1.09 0.59 14.39
CA ILE A 248 -1.12 1.38 13.15
C ILE A 248 -2.37 2.28 13.12
N SER A 249 -2.17 3.59 12.99
CA SER A 249 -3.26 4.56 12.90
C SER A 249 -3.89 4.60 11.50
N GLU A 250 -5.17 4.98 11.44
CA GLU A 250 -5.90 5.17 10.16
C GLU A 250 -5.28 6.26 9.29
N ASP A 251 -4.73 7.33 9.88
CA ASP A 251 -4.04 8.39 9.14
C ASP A 251 -2.81 7.86 8.41
N ARG A 252 -2.04 6.97 9.06
CA ARG A 252 -0.87 6.35 8.46
C ARG A 252 -1.24 5.39 7.32
N ILE A 253 -2.34 4.65 7.49
CA ILE A 253 -2.91 3.82 6.40
C ILE A 253 -3.31 4.70 5.22
N ARG A 254 -3.95 5.84 5.48
CA ARG A 254 -4.34 6.79 4.45
C ARG A 254 -3.14 7.37 3.70
N GLU A 255 -2.10 7.80 4.40
CA GLU A 255 -0.86 8.31 3.79
C GLU A 255 -0.19 7.26 2.90
N GLU A 256 -0.03 6.03 3.40
CA GLU A 256 0.55 4.92 2.65
C GLU A 256 -0.29 4.58 1.41
N LEU A 257 -1.61 4.52 1.55
CA LEU A 257 -2.51 4.30 0.41
C LEU A 257 -2.35 5.39 -0.65
N LYS A 258 -2.26 6.66 -0.25
CA LYS A 258 -2.04 7.78 -1.18
C LYS A 258 -0.75 7.59 -1.97
N GLY A 259 0.34 7.27 -1.28
CA GLY A 259 1.65 7.03 -1.87
C GLY A 259 1.63 5.85 -2.86
N LEU A 260 0.99 4.75 -2.48
CA LEU A 260 0.86 3.57 -3.34
C LEU A 260 -0.01 3.84 -4.57
N ILE A 261 -1.13 4.55 -4.44
CA ILE A 261 -1.94 4.94 -5.61
C ILE A 261 -1.13 5.85 -6.53
N GLN A 262 -0.41 6.85 -6.00
CA GLN A 262 0.41 7.74 -6.80
C GLN A 262 1.50 6.99 -7.57
N LYS A 263 2.15 6.00 -6.94
CA LYS A 263 3.14 5.12 -7.58
C LYS A 263 2.54 4.25 -8.69
N ASN A 264 1.29 3.80 -8.52
CA ASN A 264 0.61 2.88 -9.45
C ASN A 264 -0.41 3.57 -10.38
N ALA A 265 -0.49 4.91 -10.36
CA ALA A 265 -1.45 5.67 -11.16
C ALA A 265 -1.20 5.53 -12.68
N GLY A 266 0.07 5.50 -13.08
CA GLY A 266 0.47 5.47 -14.50
C GLY A 266 0.36 6.84 -15.18
N ARG A 267 0.58 6.84 -16.50
CA ARG A 267 0.61 8.07 -17.33
C ARG A 267 -0.22 7.96 -18.62
N ALA A 268 -1.06 6.92 -18.74
CA ALA A 268 -1.89 6.74 -19.94
C ALA A 268 -3.01 7.77 -20.06
N LEU A 269 -3.39 8.38 -18.93
CA LEU A 269 -4.32 9.50 -18.78
C LEU A 269 -3.70 10.50 -17.79
N GLU A 270 -4.13 11.75 -17.82
CA GLU A 270 -3.70 12.76 -16.86
C GLU A 270 -4.39 12.52 -15.51
N VAL A 271 -3.67 11.98 -14.52
CA VAL A 271 -4.26 11.52 -13.25
C VAL A 271 -4.29 12.64 -12.20
N TYR A 272 -5.47 12.86 -11.64
CA TYR A 272 -5.73 13.77 -10.53
C TYR A 272 -6.09 12.94 -9.30
N LEU A 273 -5.16 12.86 -8.33
CA LEU A 273 -5.32 12.05 -7.14
C LEU A 273 -6.01 12.83 -6.02
N TRP A 274 -7.14 12.31 -5.55
CA TRP A 274 -7.94 12.82 -4.45
C TRP A 274 -8.28 14.32 -4.57
N PRO A 275 -8.89 14.74 -5.70
CA PRO A 275 -9.44 16.09 -5.79
C PRO A 275 -10.52 16.26 -4.72
N GLU A 276 -10.55 17.42 -4.09
CA GLU A 276 -11.53 17.81 -3.07
C GLU A 276 -12.61 18.73 -3.66
N SER A 277 -12.30 19.42 -4.76
CA SER A 277 -13.21 20.36 -5.42
C SER A 277 -13.02 20.41 -6.95
N ALA A 278 -13.97 21.04 -7.64
CA ALA A 278 -13.88 21.31 -9.08
C ALA A 278 -12.69 22.19 -9.49
N SER A 279 -12.04 22.90 -8.56
CA SER A 279 -10.86 23.73 -8.85
C SER A 279 -9.59 22.89 -9.02
N ASP A 280 -9.57 21.66 -8.50
CA ASP A 280 -8.37 20.80 -8.51
C ASP A 280 -8.13 20.16 -9.88
N ILE A 281 -9.11 20.24 -10.78
CA ILE A 281 -9.06 19.63 -12.12
C ILE A 281 -9.28 20.72 -13.17
N PRO A 282 -8.27 21.06 -13.99
CA PRO A 282 -8.40 22.07 -15.03
C PRO A 282 -9.39 21.67 -16.12
N ASP A 283 -9.94 22.67 -16.81
CA ASP A 283 -10.81 22.49 -17.97
C ASP A 283 -10.01 22.66 -19.26
N ASN A 284 -9.33 21.59 -19.66
CA ASN A 284 -8.50 21.54 -20.86
C ASN A 284 -8.90 20.32 -21.73
N LYS A 285 -8.27 20.19 -22.90
CA LYS A 285 -8.56 19.14 -23.89
C LYS A 285 -8.02 17.75 -23.52
N ASN A 286 -7.12 17.67 -22.54
CA ASN A 286 -6.46 16.43 -22.16
C ASN A 286 -7.46 15.42 -21.58
N LEU A 287 -7.21 14.13 -21.78
CA LEU A 287 -7.99 13.06 -21.14
C LEU A 287 -7.56 12.92 -19.68
N LYS A 288 -8.49 13.17 -18.77
CA LYS A 288 -8.24 13.29 -17.32
C LYS A 288 -8.88 12.14 -16.57
N LEU A 289 -8.15 11.59 -15.60
CA LEU A 289 -8.64 10.58 -14.67
C LEU A 289 -8.56 11.11 -13.23
N ALA A 290 -9.70 11.43 -12.65
CA ALA A 290 -9.79 11.71 -11.23
C ALA A 290 -9.93 10.41 -10.44
N ILE A 291 -9.07 10.17 -9.46
CA ILE A 291 -9.21 9.05 -8.52
C ILE A 291 -9.66 9.63 -7.19
N LEU A 292 -10.87 9.30 -6.74
CA LEU A 292 -11.40 9.88 -5.50
C LEU A 292 -10.78 9.25 -4.25
N SER A 293 -10.82 9.98 -3.14
CA SER A 293 -10.38 9.43 -1.85
C SER A 293 -11.31 8.31 -1.36
N PRO A 294 -10.84 7.39 -0.50
CA PRO A 294 -11.72 6.36 0.07
C PRO A 294 -12.91 6.91 0.88
N SER A 295 -12.83 8.15 1.38
CA SER A 295 -13.97 8.82 2.03
C SER A 295 -15.11 9.18 1.06
N CYS A 296 -14.86 9.04 -0.25
CA CYS A 296 -15.76 9.30 -1.36
C CYS A 296 -15.94 8.00 -2.18
N SER A 297 -16.26 6.90 -1.51
CA SER A 297 -16.49 5.59 -2.12
C SER A 297 -17.70 5.57 -3.05
N TYR A 298 -17.82 4.51 -3.85
CA TYR A 298 -18.90 4.34 -4.82
C TYR A 298 -20.29 4.33 -4.18
N ASP A 299 -20.48 3.66 -3.03
CA ASP A 299 -21.79 3.62 -2.38
C ASP A 299 -22.09 4.90 -1.57
N SER A 300 -21.09 5.76 -1.35
CA SER A 300 -21.25 7.00 -0.59
C SER A 300 -21.95 8.11 -1.38
N ASP A 301 -22.91 8.78 -0.72
CA ASP A 301 -23.54 10.01 -1.26
C ASP A 301 -22.51 11.11 -1.50
N LYS A 302 -21.49 11.22 -0.64
CA LYS A 302 -20.41 12.19 -0.77
C LYS A 302 -19.63 11.98 -2.07
N GLY A 303 -19.28 10.73 -2.39
CA GLY A 303 -18.58 10.38 -3.64
C GLY A 303 -19.42 10.69 -4.88
N LYS A 304 -20.71 10.34 -4.87
CA LYS A 304 -21.63 10.62 -5.98
C LYS A 304 -21.84 12.12 -6.20
N ARG A 305 -21.99 12.91 -5.12
CA ARG A 305 -22.13 14.37 -5.20
C ARG A 305 -20.87 15.04 -5.72
N LEU A 306 -19.70 14.65 -5.22
CA LEU A 306 -18.43 15.18 -5.69
C LEU A 306 -18.22 14.82 -7.17
N ALA A 307 -18.50 13.59 -7.59
CA ALA A 307 -18.41 13.21 -9.00
C ALA A 307 -19.32 14.08 -9.89
N ALA A 308 -20.56 14.33 -9.46
CA ALA A 308 -21.46 15.22 -10.18
C ALA A 308 -20.94 16.66 -10.28
N GLU A 309 -20.41 17.21 -9.19
CA GLU A 309 -19.79 18.53 -9.17
C GLU A 309 -18.60 18.62 -10.13
N LEU A 310 -17.71 17.61 -10.11
CA LEU A 310 -16.53 17.58 -10.96
C LEU A 310 -16.87 17.51 -12.46
N PHE A 311 -17.96 16.82 -12.84
CA PHE A 311 -18.45 16.82 -14.23
C PHE A 311 -19.12 18.14 -14.64
N GLU A 312 -19.78 18.82 -13.70
CA GLU A 312 -20.52 20.05 -13.98
C GLU A 312 -19.61 21.28 -14.01
N LYS A 313 -18.63 21.36 -13.12
CA LYS A 313 -17.85 22.57 -12.84
C LYS A 313 -16.35 22.39 -13.06
N ALA A 314 -15.70 23.53 -13.31
CA ALA A 314 -14.25 23.68 -13.26
C ALA A 314 -13.93 25.05 -12.65
N GLY A 315 -13.32 25.05 -11.47
CA GLY A 315 -13.19 26.26 -10.66
C GLY A 315 -14.56 26.90 -10.36
N LEU A 316 -14.70 28.19 -10.68
CA LEU A 316 -15.95 28.94 -10.49
C LEU A 316 -16.96 28.80 -11.64
N GLY A 317 -16.55 28.24 -12.78
CA GLY A 317 -17.36 28.15 -14.00
C GLY A 317 -17.90 26.75 -14.29
N PHE A 318 -18.70 26.64 -15.36
CA PHE A 318 -19.14 25.35 -15.89
C PHE A 318 -18.02 24.71 -16.69
N ARG A 319 -17.84 23.40 -16.51
CA ARG A 319 -16.89 22.61 -17.29
C ARG A 319 -17.37 22.53 -18.74
N VAL A 320 -16.49 22.90 -19.67
CA VAL A 320 -16.71 22.87 -21.10
C VAL A 320 -16.31 21.50 -21.67
N TYR A 321 -15.12 21.00 -21.33
CA TYR A 321 -14.59 19.73 -21.85
C TYR A 321 -15.06 18.52 -21.03
N LYS A 322 -16.38 18.41 -20.83
CA LYS A 322 -17.00 17.42 -19.93
C LYS A 322 -16.70 15.97 -20.32
N ASN A 323 -16.57 15.69 -21.61
CA ASN A 323 -16.39 14.33 -22.10
C ASN A 323 -14.95 13.81 -21.90
N THR A 324 -14.01 14.69 -21.55
CA THR A 324 -12.59 14.35 -21.32
C THR A 324 -12.28 13.89 -19.90
N LEU A 325 -13.26 13.99 -18.98
CA LEU A 325 -13.09 13.63 -17.58
C LEU A 325 -13.65 12.22 -17.31
N PHE A 326 -12.87 11.43 -16.59
CA PHE A 326 -13.26 10.14 -16.05
C PHE A 326 -13.00 10.15 -14.55
N ILE A 327 -13.90 9.59 -13.74
CA ILE A 327 -13.76 9.60 -12.28
C ILE A 327 -13.86 8.18 -11.75
N LEU A 328 -12.82 7.73 -11.03
CA LEU A 328 -12.67 6.38 -10.51
C LEU A 328 -12.87 6.38 -8.99
N LEU A 329 -13.77 5.51 -8.53
CA LEU A 329 -14.14 5.35 -7.13
C LEU A 329 -13.78 3.96 -6.64
N ILE A 330 -13.58 3.88 -5.33
CA ILE A 330 -13.31 2.64 -4.61
C ILE A 330 -14.61 1.90 -4.29
N ASP A 331 -14.57 0.57 -4.38
CA ASP A 331 -15.59 -0.34 -3.85
C ASP A 331 -15.46 -0.46 -2.33
N ASP A 332 -16.56 -0.29 -1.60
CA ASP A 332 -16.60 -0.28 -0.13
C ASP A 332 -16.17 -1.62 0.48
N ASN A 333 -16.57 -2.74 -0.10
CA ASN A 333 -16.19 -4.06 0.40
C ASN A 333 -14.69 -4.33 0.17
N GLN A 334 -14.20 -4.02 -1.03
CA GLN A 334 -12.78 -4.14 -1.35
C GLN A 334 -11.92 -3.17 -0.54
N HIS A 335 -12.45 -2.00 -0.15
CA HIS A 335 -11.75 -1.07 0.72
C HIS A 335 -11.43 -1.69 2.09
N VAL A 336 -12.35 -2.45 2.69
CA VAL A 336 -12.11 -3.17 3.95
C VAL A 336 -10.95 -4.16 3.82
N PHE A 337 -10.93 -4.94 2.74
CA PHE A 337 -9.85 -5.89 2.48
C PHE A 337 -8.51 -5.19 2.20
N LEU A 338 -8.53 -4.08 1.44
CA LEU A 338 -7.34 -3.28 1.15
C LEU A 338 -6.77 -2.65 2.44
N ASN A 339 -7.61 -2.06 3.30
CA ASN A 339 -7.19 -1.50 4.58
C ASN A 339 -6.53 -2.54 5.48
N LYS A 340 -7.12 -3.73 5.59
CA LYS A 340 -6.51 -4.82 6.38
C LYS A 340 -5.14 -5.20 5.82
N ALA A 341 -5.01 -5.26 4.50
CA ALA A 341 -3.75 -5.61 3.85
C ALA A 341 -2.69 -4.50 4.00
N LEU A 342 -3.08 -3.23 3.94
CA LEU A 342 -2.19 -2.08 4.20
C LEU A 342 -1.73 -2.02 5.66
N ARG A 343 -2.64 -2.25 6.60
CA ARG A 343 -2.30 -2.32 8.03
C ARG A 343 -1.25 -3.40 8.29
N ARG A 344 -1.44 -4.58 7.69
CA ARG A 344 -0.47 -5.67 7.73
C ARG A 344 0.85 -5.31 7.06
N LEU A 345 0.82 -4.67 5.89
CA LEU A 345 2.02 -4.20 5.19
C LEU A 345 2.85 -3.27 6.09
N LEU A 346 2.20 -2.25 6.67
CA LEU A 346 2.83 -1.29 7.56
C LEU A 346 3.40 -1.98 8.82
N ALA A 347 2.62 -2.85 9.45
CA ALA A 347 3.07 -3.60 10.62
C ALA A 347 4.31 -4.46 10.31
N LEU A 348 4.30 -5.20 9.20
CA LEU A 348 5.44 -6.00 8.76
C LEU A 348 6.67 -5.13 8.48
N GLY A 349 6.49 -3.99 7.80
CA GLY A 349 7.55 -3.04 7.51
C GLY A 349 8.18 -2.45 8.78
N GLU A 350 7.35 -2.09 9.76
CA GLU A 350 7.84 -1.58 11.04
C GLU A 350 8.60 -2.62 11.85
N ILE A 351 8.08 -3.86 11.94
CA ILE A 351 8.79 -4.97 12.62
C ILE A 351 10.13 -5.23 11.92
N GLN A 352 10.14 -5.23 10.59
CA GLN A 352 11.35 -5.41 9.79
C GLN A 352 12.38 -4.27 9.97
N SER A 353 11.93 -3.08 10.37
CA SER A 353 12.80 -1.93 10.67
C SER A 353 13.27 -1.88 12.14
N ASP A 354 12.60 -2.59 13.04
CA ASP A 354 12.88 -2.63 14.47
C ASP A 354 14.01 -3.63 14.79
N LYS A 355 15.25 -3.12 14.79
CA LYS A 355 16.45 -3.94 15.04
C LYS A 355 16.39 -4.69 16.39
N SER A 356 15.88 -4.02 17.43
CA SER A 356 15.83 -4.59 18.78
C SER A 356 14.90 -5.81 18.82
N LEU A 357 13.75 -5.72 18.18
CA LEU A 357 12.79 -6.81 18.06
C LEU A 357 13.31 -7.92 17.14
N LEU A 358 13.92 -7.56 16.02
CA LEU A 358 14.52 -8.54 15.09
C LEU A 358 15.56 -9.43 15.76
N GLU A 359 16.42 -8.87 16.62
CA GLU A 359 17.43 -9.64 17.37
C GLU A 359 16.81 -10.68 18.32
N THR A 360 15.57 -10.47 18.77
CA THR A 360 14.84 -11.44 19.60
C THR A 360 14.16 -12.56 18.79
N LEU A 361 14.01 -12.37 17.48
CA LEU A 361 13.37 -13.34 16.59
C LEU A 361 14.39 -14.37 16.09
N THR A 362 13.94 -15.61 15.87
CA THR A 362 14.78 -16.64 15.25
C THR A 362 15.08 -16.30 13.80
N ARG A 363 16.17 -16.88 13.25
CA ARG A 363 16.48 -16.75 11.82
C ARG A 363 15.32 -17.21 10.92
N GLN A 364 14.65 -18.30 11.30
CA GLN A 364 13.47 -18.80 10.59
C GLN A 364 12.31 -17.80 10.65
N SER A 365 12.04 -17.19 11.79
CA SER A 365 11.01 -16.16 11.95
C SER A 365 11.34 -14.88 11.18
N GLN A 366 12.62 -14.48 11.11
CA GLN A 366 13.06 -13.36 10.29
C GLN A 366 12.91 -13.65 8.78
N GLU A 367 13.27 -14.86 8.35
CA GLU A 367 13.04 -15.31 6.96
C GLU A 367 11.54 -15.33 6.62
N GLU A 368 10.70 -15.83 7.53
CA GLU A 368 9.25 -15.84 7.38
C GLU A 368 8.67 -14.41 7.33
N LEU A 369 9.11 -13.50 8.20
CA LEU A 369 8.72 -12.09 8.21
C LEU A 369 9.03 -11.42 6.87
N ASN A 370 10.27 -11.56 6.38
CA ASN A 370 10.72 -11.00 5.12
C ASN A 370 9.92 -11.59 3.94
N LYS A 371 9.62 -12.89 3.96
CA LYS A 371 8.76 -13.54 2.97
C LYS A 371 7.36 -12.92 2.97
N LYS A 372 6.70 -12.82 4.14
CA LYS A 372 5.36 -12.21 4.25
C LYS A 372 5.35 -10.76 3.79
N LEU A 373 6.39 -9.97 4.12
CA LEU A 373 6.52 -8.57 3.69
C LEU A 373 6.57 -8.48 2.17
N LYS A 374 7.48 -9.21 1.52
CA LYS A 374 7.62 -9.22 0.05
C LYS A 374 6.36 -9.71 -0.66
N GLU A 375 5.70 -10.74 -0.14
CA GLU A 375 4.44 -11.25 -0.69
C GLU A 375 3.34 -10.17 -0.60
N THR A 376 3.22 -9.52 0.56
CA THR A 376 2.25 -8.45 0.79
C THR A 376 2.52 -7.26 -0.13
N GLU A 377 3.76 -6.80 -0.24
CA GLU A 377 4.18 -5.72 -1.16
C GLU A 377 3.82 -6.04 -2.62
N LYS A 378 4.10 -7.27 -3.07
CA LYS A 378 3.84 -7.72 -4.44
C LYS A 378 2.35 -7.77 -4.76
N GLU A 379 1.50 -8.06 -3.78
CA GLU A 379 0.04 -8.09 -3.96
C GLU A 379 -0.61 -6.69 -3.98
N MET A 380 0.04 -5.65 -3.45
CA MET A 380 -0.58 -4.33 -3.30
C MET A 380 -1.11 -3.72 -4.60
N PRO A 381 -0.36 -3.69 -5.72
CA PRO A 381 -0.88 -3.14 -6.97
C PRO A 381 -2.18 -3.83 -7.42
N PHE A 382 -2.23 -5.16 -7.30
CA PHE A 382 -3.43 -5.94 -7.63
C PHE A 382 -4.60 -5.61 -6.70
N LYS A 383 -4.38 -5.51 -5.39
CA LYS A 383 -5.44 -5.14 -4.42
C LYS A 383 -5.95 -3.72 -4.65
N ILE A 384 -5.08 -2.77 -5.01
CA ILE A 384 -5.47 -1.39 -5.37
C ILE A 384 -6.36 -1.38 -6.61
N LEU A 385 -5.96 -2.10 -7.66
CA LEU A 385 -6.78 -2.24 -8.86
C LEU A 385 -8.12 -2.94 -8.57
N MET A 386 -8.13 -3.96 -7.73
CA MET A 386 -9.37 -4.62 -7.31
C MET A 386 -10.30 -3.67 -6.55
N ALA A 387 -9.76 -2.76 -5.74
CA ALA A 387 -10.56 -1.83 -4.97
C ALA A 387 -11.05 -0.64 -5.79
N TYR A 388 -10.18 0.00 -6.58
CA TYR A 388 -10.54 1.12 -7.45
C TYR A 388 -11.06 0.62 -8.81
N ARG A 389 -12.37 0.35 -8.86
CA ARG A 389 -12.99 -0.33 -10.00
C ARG A 389 -14.28 0.31 -10.53
N TYR A 390 -14.87 1.28 -9.85
CA TYR A 390 -16.09 1.93 -10.34
C TYR A 390 -15.73 3.21 -11.09
N LEU A 391 -15.78 3.12 -12.40
CA LEU A 391 -15.51 4.22 -13.31
C LEU A 391 -16.82 4.94 -13.65
N SER A 392 -16.90 6.22 -13.36
CA SER A 392 -17.98 7.07 -13.85
C SER A 392 -17.60 7.79 -15.14
N VAL A 393 -18.55 7.83 -16.06
CA VAL A 393 -18.45 8.52 -17.35
C VAL A 393 -19.70 9.35 -17.57
N LEU A 394 -19.59 10.51 -18.22
CA LEU A 394 -20.74 11.34 -18.54
C LEU A 394 -21.31 10.96 -19.91
N GLU A 395 -22.59 10.58 -19.94
CA GLU A 395 -23.35 10.21 -21.13
C GLU A 395 -24.57 11.12 -21.32
N ASN A 396 -25.29 10.99 -22.44
CA ASN A 396 -26.46 11.83 -22.77
C ASN A 396 -27.57 11.79 -21.72
N GLY A 397 -27.65 10.74 -20.89
CA GLY A 397 -28.62 10.59 -19.81
C GLY A 397 -28.11 10.97 -18.41
N GLY A 398 -26.88 11.49 -18.31
CA GLY A 398 -26.22 11.80 -17.03
C GLY A 398 -25.01 10.91 -16.75
N ILE A 399 -24.68 10.77 -15.47
CA ILE A 399 -23.52 9.99 -15.02
C ILE A 399 -23.84 8.50 -15.13
N ASN A 400 -23.05 7.77 -15.90
CA ASN A 400 -23.12 6.33 -16.03
C ASN A 400 -21.95 5.68 -15.26
N TRP A 401 -22.27 4.68 -14.44
CA TRP A 401 -21.30 3.98 -13.60
C TRP A 401 -20.96 2.63 -14.23
N LYS A 402 -19.67 2.39 -14.41
CA LYS A 402 -19.11 1.21 -15.06
C LYS A 402 -18.22 0.46 -14.08
N ASP A 403 -18.46 -0.84 -13.92
CA ASP A 403 -17.57 -1.71 -13.17
C ASP A 403 -16.46 -2.25 -14.09
N LEU A 404 -15.21 -1.95 -13.76
CA LEU A 404 -14.01 -2.41 -14.47
C LEU A 404 -13.72 -3.91 -14.28
N GLY A 405 -14.49 -4.62 -13.45
CA GLY A 405 -14.34 -6.05 -13.24
C GLY A 405 -13.14 -6.41 -12.34
N ILE A 406 -12.70 -7.66 -12.47
CA ILE A 406 -11.53 -8.19 -11.76
C ILE A 406 -10.29 -7.94 -12.63
N PRO A 407 -9.21 -7.35 -12.10
CA PRO A 407 -7.97 -7.16 -12.86
C PRO A 407 -7.32 -8.52 -13.19
N THR A 408 -6.62 -8.59 -14.32
CA THR A 408 -5.87 -9.79 -14.72
C THR A 408 -4.77 -10.10 -13.71
N VAL A 409 -4.78 -11.31 -13.16
CA VAL A 409 -3.78 -11.78 -12.20
C VAL A 409 -2.38 -11.76 -12.84
N GLY A 410 -1.41 -11.18 -12.14
CA GLY A 410 -0.02 -11.10 -12.61
C GLY A 410 0.25 -9.97 -13.63
N SER A 411 -0.76 -9.17 -13.98
CA SER A 411 -0.57 -7.97 -14.80
C SER A 411 0.20 -6.90 -14.02
N SER A 412 1.12 -6.21 -14.71
CA SER A 412 1.83 -5.03 -14.21
C SER A 412 1.16 -3.71 -14.61
N GLN A 413 -0.09 -3.76 -15.05
CA GLN A 413 -0.82 -2.60 -15.56
C GLN A 413 -1.09 -1.58 -14.45
N THR A 414 -0.95 -0.30 -14.76
CA THR A 414 -1.28 0.82 -13.88
C THR A 414 -2.77 1.16 -13.91
N ILE A 415 -3.24 2.00 -12.97
CA ILE A 415 -4.65 2.39 -12.88
C ILE A 415 -5.12 3.08 -14.17
N SER A 416 -4.38 4.08 -14.66
CA SER A 416 -4.74 4.83 -15.87
C SER A 416 -4.70 3.97 -17.12
N GLU A 417 -3.76 3.03 -17.25
CA GLU A 417 -3.72 2.10 -18.38
C GLU A 417 -4.93 1.17 -18.38
N ARG A 418 -5.35 0.69 -17.21
CA ARG A 418 -6.54 -0.16 -17.06
C ARG A 418 -7.80 0.58 -17.47
N VAL A 419 -7.95 1.83 -17.00
CA VAL A 419 -9.08 2.69 -17.39
C VAL A 419 -9.05 2.96 -18.89
N LYS A 420 -7.88 3.33 -19.45
CA LYS A 420 -7.75 3.60 -20.89
C LYS A 420 -8.12 2.38 -21.72
N GLN A 421 -7.64 1.19 -21.35
CA GLN A 421 -7.98 -0.06 -22.04
C GLN A 421 -9.49 -0.33 -21.99
N TYR A 422 -10.10 -0.19 -20.81
CA TYR A 422 -11.55 -0.35 -20.67
C TYR A 422 -12.34 0.62 -21.54
N LEU A 423 -11.92 1.89 -21.60
CA LEU A 423 -12.56 2.90 -22.47
C LEU A 423 -12.45 2.54 -23.96
N LYS A 424 -11.34 1.92 -24.39
CA LYS A 424 -11.21 1.39 -25.76
C LYS A 424 -12.14 0.22 -26.02
N ASP A 425 -12.18 -0.73 -25.09
CA ASP A 425 -13.01 -1.94 -25.21
C ASP A 425 -14.51 -1.61 -25.24
N GLN A 426 -14.92 -0.50 -24.59
CA GLN A 426 -16.29 0.03 -24.61
C GLN A 426 -16.58 0.99 -25.77
N GLU A 427 -15.66 1.14 -26.74
CA GLU A 427 -15.76 2.09 -27.87
C GLU A 427 -15.97 3.55 -27.44
N LYS A 428 -15.67 3.88 -26.18
CA LYS A 428 -15.72 5.25 -25.66
C LYS A 428 -14.47 6.03 -26.06
N LEU A 429 -13.34 5.35 -26.20
CA LEU A 429 -12.09 5.89 -26.75
C LEU A 429 -11.74 5.14 -28.03
N LEU A 430 -11.69 5.85 -29.15
CA LEU A 430 -11.53 5.26 -30.49
C LEU A 430 -10.11 5.45 -30.99
N SER A 431 -9.45 4.34 -31.33
CA SER A 431 -8.15 4.35 -32.04
C SER A 431 -8.32 4.51 -33.56
N ARG A 432 -9.55 4.42 -34.09
CA ARG A 432 -9.87 4.66 -35.50
C ARG A 432 -11.26 5.25 -35.63
N LEU A 433 -11.40 6.25 -36.50
CA LEU A 433 -12.68 6.82 -36.91
C LEU A 433 -12.93 6.53 -38.40
N THR A 434 -14.20 6.46 -38.79
CA THR A 434 -14.57 6.30 -40.20
C THR A 434 -15.10 7.62 -40.77
N PRO A 435 -14.88 7.92 -42.06
CA PRO A 435 -15.39 9.15 -42.68
C PRO A 435 -16.92 9.29 -42.54
N LYS A 436 -17.64 8.18 -42.67
CA LYS A 436 -19.10 8.15 -42.55
C LYS A 436 -19.58 8.48 -41.14
N TYR A 437 -18.90 7.95 -40.12
CA TYR A 437 -19.21 8.27 -38.73
C TYR A 437 -19.08 9.78 -38.45
N LEU A 438 -18.04 10.43 -38.99
CA LEU A 438 -17.88 11.88 -38.84
C LEU A 438 -19.09 12.63 -39.41
N LEU A 439 -19.55 12.30 -40.62
CA LEU A 439 -20.75 12.91 -41.20
C LEU A 439 -21.99 12.67 -40.33
N ASP A 440 -22.26 11.41 -40.00
CA ASP A 440 -23.51 11.00 -39.37
C ASP A 440 -23.66 11.53 -37.93
N LYS A 441 -22.53 11.75 -37.24
CA LYS A 441 -22.52 12.13 -35.81
C LYS A 441 -22.11 13.57 -35.54
N THR A 442 -21.41 14.23 -36.45
CA THR A 442 -20.88 15.58 -36.19
C THR A 442 -21.56 16.65 -37.04
N PHE A 443 -22.14 16.32 -38.19
CA PHE A 443 -22.80 17.31 -39.05
C PHE A 443 -24.31 17.38 -38.77
N GLY A 444 -24.86 18.60 -38.75
CA GLY A 444 -26.30 18.82 -38.83
C GLY A 444 -26.88 18.33 -40.17
N LYS A 445 -28.20 18.11 -40.21
CA LYS A 445 -28.89 17.61 -41.42
C LYS A 445 -28.64 18.47 -42.66
N ASP A 446 -28.66 19.79 -42.49
CA ASP A 446 -28.48 20.77 -43.57
C ASP A 446 -27.09 21.42 -43.58
N GLU A 447 -26.19 20.96 -42.69
CA GLU A 447 -24.84 21.49 -42.57
C GLU A 447 -23.95 20.85 -43.63
N ASN A 448 -23.40 21.68 -44.52
CA ASN A 448 -22.65 21.23 -45.69
C ASN A 448 -21.13 21.23 -45.49
N GLU A 449 -20.66 21.99 -44.51
CA GLU A 449 -19.25 22.16 -44.17
C GLU A 449 -19.08 22.37 -42.67
N LYS A 450 -17.94 21.90 -42.12
CA LYS A 450 -17.58 22.10 -40.71
C LYS A 450 -16.06 22.08 -40.56
N SER A 451 -15.51 22.96 -39.72
CA SER A 451 -14.07 22.94 -39.45
C SER A 451 -13.67 21.68 -38.67
N LEU A 452 -12.48 21.14 -38.95
CA LEU A 452 -11.97 19.97 -38.25
C LEU A 452 -11.81 20.23 -36.74
N ARG A 453 -11.39 21.45 -36.40
CA ARG A 453 -11.36 21.97 -35.03
C ARG A 453 -12.73 21.86 -34.34
N GLU A 454 -13.82 22.28 -34.99
CA GLU A 454 -15.16 22.15 -34.43
C GLU A 454 -15.59 20.68 -34.25
N ILE A 455 -15.26 19.82 -35.22
CA ILE A 455 -15.53 18.37 -35.12
C ILE A 455 -14.81 17.80 -33.89
N TYR A 456 -13.54 18.14 -33.70
CA TYR A 456 -12.76 17.68 -32.55
C TYR A 456 -13.36 18.21 -31.23
N GLU A 457 -13.65 19.50 -31.16
CA GLU A 457 -14.26 20.14 -29.97
C GLU A 457 -15.62 19.50 -29.62
N LEU A 458 -16.42 19.09 -30.61
CA LEU A 458 -17.68 18.37 -30.36
C LEU A 458 -17.45 17.06 -29.62
N HIS A 459 -16.44 16.26 -30.00
CA HIS A 459 -16.11 15.01 -29.30
C HIS A 459 -15.67 15.28 -27.86
N LEU A 460 -14.91 16.35 -27.60
CA LEU A 460 -14.43 16.67 -26.25
C LEU A 460 -15.50 17.28 -25.33
N LYS A 461 -16.46 18.01 -25.89
CA LYS A 461 -17.49 18.75 -25.13
C LYS A 461 -18.77 17.95 -24.91
N THR A 462 -19.14 17.08 -25.85
CA THR A 462 -20.47 16.45 -25.88
C THR A 462 -20.46 15.15 -25.08
N PRO A 463 -21.20 15.05 -23.97
CA PRO A 463 -21.35 13.80 -23.24
C PRO A 463 -21.88 12.67 -24.12
N GLY A 464 -21.48 11.43 -23.86
CA GLY A 464 -21.96 10.27 -24.63
C GLY A 464 -21.37 10.12 -26.02
N MET A 465 -20.71 11.13 -26.58
CA MET A 465 -19.92 10.98 -27.80
C MET A 465 -18.65 10.17 -27.50
N PRO A 466 -18.24 9.24 -28.37
CA PRO A 466 -16.90 8.67 -28.35
C PRO A 466 -15.81 9.74 -28.44
N LEU A 467 -14.63 9.49 -27.90
CA LEU A 467 -13.45 10.34 -27.98
C LEU A 467 -12.44 9.74 -28.94
N PRO A 468 -11.84 10.50 -29.87
CA PRO A 468 -10.65 10.04 -30.57
C PRO A 468 -9.46 9.94 -29.60
N GLU A 469 -8.62 8.92 -29.76
CA GLU A 469 -7.44 8.72 -28.91
C GLU A 469 -6.39 9.83 -29.06
N SER A 470 -6.28 10.40 -30.26
CA SER A 470 -5.43 11.55 -30.60
C SER A 470 -6.07 12.35 -31.73
N GLU A 471 -5.55 13.55 -31.99
CA GLU A 471 -5.98 14.37 -33.15
C GLU A 471 -5.70 13.65 -34.48
N GLU A 472 -4.66 12.80 -34.53
CA GLU A 472 -4.31 11.99 -35.71
C GLU A 472 -5.43 11.06 -36.13
N VAL A 473 -6.16 10.45 -35.17
CA VAL A 473 -7.30 9.57 -35.47
C VAL A 473 -8.38 10.30 -36.28
N LEU A 474 -8.54 11.60 -36.03
CA LEU A 474 -9.50 12.44 -36.74
C LEU A 474 -8.96 12.83 -38.13
N LEU A 475 -7.69 13.21 -38.21
CA LEU A 475 -7.01 13.54 -39.48
C LEU A 475 -7.02 12.35 -40.44
N ASP A 476 -6.70 11.15 -39.96
CA ASP A 476 -6.69 9.92 -40.75
C ASP A 476 -8.06 9.61 -41.35
N ALA A 477 -9.14 9.80 -40.57
CA ALA A 477 -10.50 9.61 -41.04
C ALA A 477 -10.89 10.65 -42.11
N VAL A 478 -10.38 11.88 -42.02
CA VAL A 478 -10.60 12.91 -43.03
C VAL A 478 -9.81 12.63 -44.31
N ILE A 479 -8.54 12.23 -44.19
CA ILE A 479 -7.69 11.81 -45.33
C ILE A 479 -8.35 10.63 -46.07
N GLU A 480 -8.81 9.62 -45.33
CA GLU A 480 -9.53 8.48 -45.90
C GLU A 480 -10.81 8.95 -46.61
N GLY A 481 -11.56 9.88 -46.01
CA GLY A 481 -12.78 10.44 -46.56
C GLY A 481 -12.57 11.24 -47.85
N ALA A 482 -11.54 12.08 -47.90
CA ALA A 482 -11.18 12.87 -49.07
C ALA A 482 -10.77 11.97 -50.25
N ARG A 483 -9.93 10.96 -49.98
CA ARG A 483 -9.46 10.00 -50.99
C ARG A 483 -10.61 9.16 -51.55
N THR A 484 -11.53 8.72 -50.71
CA THR A 484 -12.68 7.87 -51.11
C THR A 484 -13.85 8.68 -51.68
N GLY A 485 -13.86 10.01 -51.50
CA GLY A 485 -14.93 10.90 -51.95
C GLY A 485 -16.19 10.84 -51.07
N ILE A 486 -16.10 10.28 -49.85
CA ILE A 486 -17.16 10.37 -48.84
C ILE A 486 -17.20 11.79 -48.26
N LEU A 487 -16.02 12.38 -48.08
CA LEU A 487 -15.80 13.75 -47.63
C LEU A 487 -15.06 14.53 -48.72
N GLY A 488 -15.15 15.85 -48.67
CA GLY A 488 -14.15 16.74 -49.26
C GLY A 488 -13.42 17.50 -48.17
N VAL A 489 -12.26 18.04 -48.50
CA VAL A 489 -11.48 18.89 -47.60
C VAL A 489 -11.17 20.18 -48.31
N ARG A 490 -11.44 21.32 -47.69
CA ARG A 490 -11.01 22.62 -48.17
C ARG A 490 -9.84 23.09 -47.31
N GLU A 491 -8.69 23.26 -47.96
CA GLU A 491 -7.50 23.86 -47.37
C GLU A 491 -7.24 25.18 -48.08
N ASN A 492 -7.21 26.28 -47.31
CA ASN A 492 -7.16 27.63 -47.87
C ASN A 492 -8.31 27.87 -48.87
N THR A 493 -8.01 28.00 -50.16
CA THR A 493 -8.99 28.21 -51.24
C THR A 493 -9.24 26.94 -52.07
N GLU A 494 -8.46 25.88 -51.89
CA GLU A 494 -8.52 24.69 -52.73
C GLU A 494 -9.36 23.60 -52.08
N VAL A 495 -10.26 22.99 -52.86
CA VAL A 495 -11.03 21.81 -52.44
C VAL A 495 -10.35 20.54 -52.92
N TYR A 496 -10.22 19.55 -52.06
CA TYR A 496 -9.69 18.22 -52.34
C TYR A 496 -10.84 17.21 -52.28
N TYR A 497 -11.06 16.49 -53.39
CA TYR A 497 -12.11 15.48 -53.53
C TYR A 497 -11.63 14.35 -54.44
N ARG A 498 -11.68 13.11 -53.96
CA ARG A 498 -11.08 11.90 -54.58
C ARG A 498 -9.58 12.05 -54.88
N GLN A 499 -8.88 12.74 -53.99
CA GLN A 499 -7.46 13.07 -54.10
C GLN A 499 -6.80 12.95 -52.71
N GLU A 500 -5.47 12.87 -52.69
CA GLU A 500 -4.72 12.97 -51.44
C GLU A 500 -4.70 14.42 -50.94
N VAL A 501 -4.70 14.57 -49.62
CA VAL A 501 -4.68 15.87 -48.94
C VAL A 501 -3.93 15.70 -47.62
N THR A 502 -3.24 16.74 -47.19
CA THR A 502 -2.59 16.81 -45.88
C THR A 502 -3.35 17.83 -45.03
N PRO A 503 -4.46 17.44 -44.39
CA PRO A 503 -5.28 18.37 -43.63
C PRO A 503 -4.54 18.85 -42.38
N THR A 504 -4.86 20.06 -41.97
CA THR A 504 -4.51 20.63 -40.68
C THR A 504 -5.73 20.65 -39.77
N VAL A 505 -5.54 20.98 -38.49
CA VAL A 505 -6.65 21.12 -37.53
C VAL A 505 -7.63 22.23 -37.94
N ASP A 506 -7.20 23.13 -38.82
CA ASP A 506 -7.97 24.27 -39.32
C ASP A 506 -8.63 24.02 -40.68
N SER A 507 -8.40 22.84 -41.27
CA SER A 507 -9.09 22.41 -42.50
C SER A 507 -10.60 22.40 -42.35
N ILE A 508 -11.30 22.72 -43.42
CA ILE A 508 -12.77 22.64 -43.47
C ILE A 508 -13.17 21.32 -44.14
N VAL A 509 -13.97 20.51 -43.45
CA VAL A 509 -14.51 19.25 -43.95
C VAL A 509 -15.85 19.53 -44.63
N LEU A 510 -16.01 19.01 -45.85
CA LEU A 510 -17.19 19.15 -46.69
C LEU A 510 -17.90 17.80 -46.83
N ARG A 511 -19.24 17.83 -46.95
CA ARG A 511 -19.98 16.66 -47.47
C ARG A 511 -19.48 16.32 -48.88
N GLY A 512 -19.29 15.03 -49.19
CA GLY A 512 -18.80 14.60 -50.49
C GLY A 512 -19.61 15.16 -51.68
N GLU A 513 -20.94 15.27 -51.55
CA GLU A 513 -21.82 15.85 -52.57
C GLU A 513 -21.56 17.34 -52.84
N VAL A 514 -21.17 18.09 -51.80
CA VAL A 514 -20.84 19.51 -51.91
C VAL A 514 -19.48 19.67 -52.57
N ALA A 515 -18.49 18.88 -52.15
CA ALA A 515 -17.17 18.89 -52.73
C ALA A 515 -17.16 18.46 -54.21
N SER A 516 -17.99 17.48 -54.59
CA SER A 516 -18.17 17.08 -55.99
C SER A 516 -18.71 18.23 -56.84
N ARG A 517 -19.76 18.93 -56.37
CA ARG A 517 -20.34 20.07 -57.08
C ARG A 517 -19.35 21.22 -57.27
N ILE A 518 -18.53 21.52 -56.26
CA ILE A 518 -17.50 22.58 -56.36
C ILE A 518 -16.46 22.18 -57.41
N LYS A 519 -15.97 20.93 -57.39
CA LYS A 519 -14.98 20.44 -58.37
C LYS A 519 -15.53 20.33 -59.79
N GLU A 520 -16.82 20.03 -59.94
CA GLU A 520 -17.49 20.04 -61.25
C GLU A 520 -17.62 21.48 -61.78
N GLY A 521 -17.96 22.44 -60.92
CA GLY A 521 -17.99 23.87 -61.25
C GLY A 521 -16.62 24.42 -61.67
N GLU A 522 -15.54 24.12 -60.92
CA GLU A 522 -14.16 24.51 -61.26
C GLU A 522 -13.76 23.96 -62.65
N ARG A 523 -14.12 22.70 -62.95
CA ARG A 523 -13.85 22.10 -64.27
C ARG A 523 -14.68 22.72 -65.40
N GLU A 524 -15.88 23.21 -65.11
CA GLU A 524 -16.71 23.93 -66.09
C GLU A 524 -16.22 25.35 -66.34
N GLU A 525 -15.72 26.05 -65.32
CA GLU A 525 -15.08 27.36 -65.45
C GLU A 525 -13.74 27.27 -66.18
N GLU A 526 -12.91 26.25 -65.89
CA GLU A 526 -11.70 25.94 -66.69
C GLU A 526 -12.04 25.63 -68.16
N ARG A 527 -13.20 25.00 -68.42
CA ARG A 527 -13.68 24.73 -69.79
C ARG A 527 -14.27 25.97 -70.48
N LYS A 528 -14.82 26.93 -69.74
CA LYS A 528 -15.41 28.18 -70.28
C LYS A 528 -14.41 29.33 -70.41
N GLY A 529 -13.33 29.33 -69.61
CA GLY A 529 -12.24 30.30 -69.68
C GLY A 529 -11.23 30.05 -70.80
N GLY A 530 -11.36 28.95 -71.55
CA GLY A 530 -10.51 28.60 -72.69
C GLY A 530 -10.94 29.28 -73.99
N ALA A 531 -11.05 30.61 -74.02
CA ALA A 531 -11.25 31.38 -75.25
C ALA A 531 -10.79 32.83 -75.09
N GLU A 532 -9.51 33.07 -74.80
CA GLU A 532 -8.80 34.27 -75.24
C GLU A 532 -7.30 33.95 -75.27
N GLU A 533 -6.66 34.27 -76.40
CA GLU A 533 -5.31 33.87 -76.78
C GLU A 533 -4.24 34.60 -75.94
N GLU A 534 -3.37 33.85 -75.27
CA GLU A 534 -1.97 34.24 -75.12
C GLU A 534 -1.06 33.08 -75.57
N GLU A 535 -0.19 33.38 -76.54
CA GLU A 535 0.77 32.46 -77.12
C GLU A 535 1.70 31.86 -76.06
N ILE A 536 1.60 30.54 -75.84
CA ILE A 536 2.63 29.79 -75.12
C ILE A 536 3.81 29.56 -76.10
N VAL A 537 4.75 30.49 -76.09
CA VAL A 537 6.11 30.25 -76.57
C VAL A 537 6.73 29.16 -75.67
N LYS A 538 7.05 27.99 -76.25
CA LYS A 538 7.96 27.02 -75.62
C LYS A 538 9.29 27.69 -75.33
N LYS A 539 9.52 28.16 -74.09
CA LYS A 539 10.86 28.58 -73.64
C LYS A 539 11.68 27.35 -73.30
N GLY A 540 12.77 27.17 -74.05
CA GLY A 540 13.75 26.11 -73.86
C GLY A 540 14.38 26.15 -72.46
N ALA A 541 14.89 25.01 -72.02
CA ALA A 541 15.53 24.85 -70.71
C ALA A 541 16.73 25.80 -70.57
N ILE A 542 16.66 26.72 -69.60
CA ILE A 542 17.75 27.63 -69.25
C ILE A 542 18.79 26.84 -68.46
N ARG A 543 20.01 26.71 -68.99
CA ARG A 543 21.07 25.86 -68.41
C ARG A 543 21.91 26.56 -67.33
N ARG A 544 21.89 27.90 -67.27
CA ARG A 544 22.62 28.71 -66.27
C ARG A 544 21.89 30.04 -66.08
N VAL A 545 21.76 30.48 -64.83
CA VAL A 545 21.13 31.76 -64.44
C VAL A 545 22.06 32.46 -63.45
N THR A 546 22.27 33.77 -63.65
CA THR A 546 22.99 34.65 -62.73
C THR A 546 22.08 35.82 -62.40
N LEU A 547 21.86 36.09 -61.11
CA LEU A 547 20.93 37.12 -60.63
C LEU A 547 21.62 37.99 -59.57
N ARG A 548 21.54 39.31 -59.70
CA ARG A 548 21.96 40.29 -58.68
C ARG A 548 20.75 41.15 -58.32
N ALA A 549 20.34 41.13 -57.05
CA ALA A 549 19.18 41.87 -56.58
C ALA A 549 19.46 42.50 -55.21
N LYS A 550 18.94 43.72 -54.98
CA LYS A 550 18.93 44.37 -53.66
C LYS A 550 17.70 43.91 -52.90
N ILE A 551 17.89 43.31 -51.72
CA ILE A 551 16.82 42.67 -50.94
C ILE A 551 16.76 43.31 -49.56
N PRO A 552 15.58 43.75 -49.08
CA PRO A 552 15.41 44.23 -47.71
C PRO A 552 15.68 43.12 -46.68
N TRP A 553 16.28 43.47 -45.54
CA TRP A 553 16.69 42.52 -44.50
C TRP A 553 15.54 41.64 -43.98
N ASP A 554 14.33 42.19 -43.86
CA ASP A 554 13.13 41.48 -43.37
C ASP A 554 12.54 40.48 -44.39
N LYS A 555 13.07 40.43 -45.62
CA LYS A 555 12.60 39.55 -46.70
C LYS A 555 13.57 38.42 -47.06
N LEU A 556 14.56 38.13 -46.22
CA LEU A 556 15.52 37.04 -46.44
C LEU A 556 14.87 35.64 -46.42
N SER A 557 13.89 35.39 -45.54
CA SER A 557 13.21 34.08 -45.47
C SER A 557 12.48 33.72 -46.79
N PRO A 558 11.71 34.64 -47.41
CA PRO A 558 11.16 34.44 -48.76
C PRO A 558 12.19 34.16 -49.85
N VAL A 559 13.43 34.65 -49.74
CA VAL A 559 14.48 34.40 -50.74
C VAL A 559 14.99 32.97 -50.62
N ILE A 560 15.16 32.47 -49.40
CA ILE A 560 15.56 31.09 -49.15
C ILE A 560 14.51 30.12 -49.71
N THR A 561 13.23 30.35 -49.43
CA THR A 561 12.14 29.46 -49.88
C THR A 561 11.74 29.66 -51.34
N GLY A 562 11.76 30.88 -51.86
CA GLY A 562 11.25 31.22 -53.19
C GLY A 562 12.29 31.34 -54.30
N VAL A 563 13.58 31.52 -53.97
CA VAL A 563 14.65 31.68 -54.96
C VAL A 563 15.70 30.58 -54.84
N ILE A 564 16.21 30.32 -53.63
CA ILE A 564 17.30 29.35 -53.44
C ILE A 564 16.80 27.91 -53.50
N ARG A 565 15.75 27.56 -52.73
CA ARG A 565 15.23 26.18 -52.67
C ARG A 565 14.76 25.66 -54.04
N PRO A 566 14.04 26.43 -54.86
CA PRO A 566 13.67 25.98 -56.21
C PRO A 566 14.86 25.78 -57.17
N LEU A 567 15.96 26.53 -56.99
CA LEU A 567 17.19 26.34 -57.76
C LEU A 567 17.97 25.09 -57.32
N MET A 568 17.97 24.79 -56.01
CA MET A 568 18.57 23.55 -55.47
C MET A 568 17.80 22.30 -55.90
N ASP A 569 16.46 22.34 -55.89
CA ASP A 569 15.63 21.18 -56.22
C ASP A 569 15.78 20.71 -57.68
N ARG A 570 16.45 21.52 -58.54
CA ARG A 570 16.65 21.24 -59.97
C ARG A 570 18.12 21.16 -60.42
N GLY A 571 19.11 21.17 -59.52
CA GLY A 571 20.52 21.10 -59.90
C GLY A 571 21.52 21.03 -58.75
N LEU A 572 22.82 21.21 -59.06
CA LEU A 572 23.88 21.37 -58.05
C LEU A 572 23.62 22.62 -57.19
N PRO A 573 24.07 22.65 -55.92
CA PRO A 573 23.87 23.80 -55.06
C PRO A 573 24.43 25.08 -55.71
N PRO A 574 23.66 26.18 -55.74
CA PRO A 574 24.10 27.42 -56.36
C PRO A 574 25.28 28.02 -55.58
N GLU A 575 26.24 28.60 -56.29
CA GLU A 575 27.28 29.44 -55.67
C GLU A 575 26.66 30.80 -55.32
N ILE A 576 26.81 31.23 -54.07
CA ILE A 576 26.16 32.44 -53.53
C ILE A 576 27.24 33.40 -53.03
N THR A 577 27.30 34.58 -53.64
CA THR A 577 28.11 35.71 -53.15
C THR A 577 27.20 36.69 -52.43
N ILE A 578 27.52 37.05 -51.18
CA ILE A 578 26.75 37.98 -50.36
C ILE A 578 27.55 39.26 -50.15
N GLU A 579 27.02 40.40 -50.59
CA GLU A 579 27.55 41.74 -50.32
C GLU A 579 26.72 42.37 -49.20
N ILE A 580 27.34 42.69 -48.07
CA ILE A 580 26.67 43.32 -46.91
C ILE A 580 27.20 44.75 -46.78
N GLN A 581 26.32 45.73 -46.95
CA GLN A 581 26.60 47.14 -46.69
C GLN A 581 25.77 47.56 -45.49
N ALA A 582 26.43 48.10 -44.46
CA ALA A 582 25.79 48.58 -43.26
C ALA A 582 26.42 49.91 -42.87
N ASP A 583 25.58 50.92 -42.65
CA ASP A 583 25.99 52.27 -42.23
C ASP A 583 25.48 52.50 -40.80
N SER A 584 26.29 53.12 -39.95
CA SER A 584 25.92 53.45 -38.57
C SER A 584 26.43 54.85 -38.21
N GLU A 585 25.54 55.71 -37.71
CA GLU A 585 25.91 57.05 -37.20
C GLU A 585 26.72 56.97 -35.89
N GLU A 586 26.58 55.89 -35.11
CA GLU A 586 27.27 55.67 -33.83
C GLU A 586 28.55 54.82 -33.96
N GLY A 587 28.83 54.30 -35.18
CA GLY A 587 29.92 53.37 -35.46
C GLY A 587 29.58 51.90 -35.10
N PHE A 588 30.34 50.95 -35.65
CA PHE A 588 30.23 49.53 -35.29
C PHE A 588 31.31 49.14 -34.28
N ASP A 589 30.91 48.43 -33.21
CA ASP A 589 31.84 47.96 -32.20
C ASP A 589 32.88 46.97 -32.78
N ARG A 590 34.17 47.24 -32.53
CA ARG A 590 35.29 46.51 -33.13
C ARG A 590 35.33 45.05 -32.67
N THR A 591 34.98 44.79 -31.42
CA THR A 591 34.85 43.43 -30.88
C THR A 591 33.75 42.64 -31.59
N THR A 592 32.66 43.29 -31.99
CA THR A 592 31.56 42.65 -32.73
C THR A 592 31.97 42.31 -34.17
N LEU A 593 32.67 43.20 -34.87
CA LEU A 593 33.18 42.94 -36.22
C LEU A 593 34.24 41.83 -36.24
N ASP A 594 35.21 41.88 -35.33
CA ASP A 594 36.34 40.94 -35.33
C ASP A 594 36.00 39.58 -34.69
N SER A 595 35.26 39.56 -33.58
CA SER A 595 35.02 38.33 -32.81
C SER A 595 33.71 37.63 -33.16
N LYS A 596 32.72 38.33 -33.73
CA LYS A 596 31.45 37.71 -34.13
C LYS A 596 31.30 37.64 -35.65
N VAL A 597 31.49 38.74 -36.38
CA VAL A 597 31.26 38.74 -37.83
C VAL A 597 32.35 37.97 -38.56
N LYS A 598 33.64 38.31 -38.38
CA LYS A 598 34.75 37.59 -39.04
C LYS A 598 34.84 36.13 -38.59
N GLU A 599 34.61 35.85 -37.31
CA GLU A 599 34.65 34.48 -36.79
C GLU A 599 33.49 33.62 -37.30
N THR A 600 32.26 34.16 -37.38
CA THR A 600 31.13 33.42 -37.95
C THR A 600 31.35 33.13 -39.43
N LEU A 601 31.91 34.07 -40.19
CA LEU A 601 32.27 33.87 -41.60
C LEU A 601 33.34 32.76 -41.74
N ARG A 602 34.32 32.69 -40.82
CA ARG A 602 35.29 31.59 -40.78
C ARG A 602 34.66 30.25 -40.42
N GLN A 603 33.73 30.21 -39.47
CA GLN A 603 33.08 28.97 -39.02
C GLN A 603 32.20 28.31 -40.09
N ILE A 604 31.70 29.09 -41.04
CA ILE A 604 30.95 28.57 -42.20
C ILE A 604 31.85 28.39 -43.44
N ASP A 605 33.17 28.41 -43.27
CA ASP A 605 34.18 28.32 -44.35
C ASP A 605 33.98 29.36 -45.48
N ALA A 606 33.42 30.54 -45.17
CA ALA A 606 33.24 31.59 -46.15
C ALA A 606 34.60 32.24 -46.51
N LYS A 607 34.86 32.38 -47.81
CA LYS A 607 36.02 33.10 -48.32
C LYS A 607 35.71 34.59 -48.43
N ILE A 608 36.35 35.41 -47.60
CA ILE A 608 36.20 36.87 -47.66
C ILE A 608 36.93 37.39 -48.90
N GLU A 609 36.18 37.86 -49.90
CA GLU A 609 36.74 38.36 -51.16
C GLU A 609 37.25 39.80 -51.06
N GLU A 610 36.58 40.66 -50.27
CA GLU A 610 36.96 42.06 -50.05
C GLU A 610 36.44 42.53 -48.68
N TRP A 611 37.27 43.25 -47.91
CA TRP A 611 36.90 43.84 -46.61
C TRP A 611 37.43 45.27 -46.53
N LYS A 612 36.52 46.25 -46.55
CA LYS A 612 36.82 47.68 -46.48
C LYS A 612 36.11 48.28 -45.27
N GLU A 613 36.88 48.94 -44.40
CA GLU A 613 36.41 49.73 -43.27
C GLU A 613 36.70 51.19 -43.62
N GLU A 614 35.69 52.07 -43.64
CA GLU A 614 35.83 53.51 -43.91
C GLU A 614 35.78 54.35 -42.64
#